data_AF-A0A941R3U6-F1
#
_entry.id   AF-A0A941R3U6-F1
#
_cell.length_a   1.000
_cell.length_b   1.000
_cell.length_c   1.000
_cell.angle_alpha   90.00
_cell.angle_beta   90.00
_cell.angle_gamma   90.00
#
_symmetry.space_group_name_H-M   'P 1'
#
loop_
_entity.id
_entity.type
_entity.pdbx_description
1 polymer ?
#
loop_
_entity_poly.entity_id
_entity_poly.type
_entity_poly.pdbx_seq_one_letter_code
_entity_poly.pdbx_strand_id
1 'polypeptide(L)'
;MTRRVGSYVLAGLICAAPAMGAESVPLKPGEYQVTAVTESSSGEAGKPDTHSRCLKEEHLANPDAVFNYYALNGFKPNPANKVMNVSMHGGNISYDIEGVYAITRVEGTVSGTSFSVVRKATPKGDKALSVTMKVDGKRTGECTSK
;
A
#
# COMPACT_ATOMS: atom_id res chain seq x y z
N MET A 1 -11.42 -41.61 -58.23
CA MET A 1 -10.58 -41.64 -57.01
C MET A 1 -10.48 -40.22 -56.48
N THR A 2 -11.19 -39.90 -55.40
CA THR A 2 -11.16 -38.55 -54.81
C THR A 2 -11.06 -38.70 -53.29
N ARG A 3 -9.88 -38.42 -52.74
CA ARG A 3 -9.55 -38.56 -51.31
C ARG A 3 -10.15 -37.40 -50.52
N ARG A 4 -10.94 -37.72 -49.49
CA ARG A 4 -11.37 -36.79 -48.45
C ARG A 4 -10.19 -36.45 -47.54
N VAL A 5 -9.94 -35.16 -47.30
CA VAL A 5 -9.09 -34.68 -46.19
C VAL A 5 -10.01 -33.91 -45.26
N GLY A 6 -10.36 -34.55 -44.13
CA GLY A 6 -11.09 -33.90 -43.04
C GLY A 6 -10.09 -33.23 -42.11
N SER A 7 -10.14 -31.90 -42.03
CA SER A 7 -9.38 -31.13 -41.05
C SER A 7 -10.10 -31.16 -39.70
N TYR A 8 -9.46 -31.78 -38.71
CA TYR A 8 -9.84 -31.68 -37.30
C TYR A 8 -9.43 -30.30 -36.77
N VAL A 9 -10.40 -29.49 -36.37
CA VAL A 9 -10.16 -28.24 -35.65
C VAL A 9 -10.03 -28.57 -34.17
N LEU A 10 -8.80 -28.51 -33.62
CA LEU A 10 -8.56 -28.54 -32.19
C LEU A 10 -9.15 -27.26 -31.57
N ALA A 11 -10.20 -27.39 -30.77
CA ALA A 11 -10.68 -26.34 -29.90
C ALA A 11 -9.72 -26.20 -28.71
N GLY A 12 -8.82 -25.21 -28.77
CA GLY A 12 -7.95 -24.84 -27.66
C GLY A 12 -8.78 -24.18 -26.56
N LEU A 13 -8.92 -24.88 -25.42
CA LEU A 13 -9.47 -24.34 -24.18
C LEU A 13 -8.49 -23.26 -23.67
N ILE A 14 -8.79 -21.99 -23.92
CA ILE A 14 -8.05 -20.87 -23.33
C ILE A 14 -8.49 -20.80 -21.86
N CYS A 15 -7.72 -21.42 -20.97
CA CYS A 15 -7.79 -21.14 -19.55
C CYS A 15 -7.39 -19.67 -19.34
N ALA A 16 -8.38 -18.78 -19.27
CA ALA A 16 -8.19 -17.44 -18.73
C ALA A 16 -7.82 -17.59 -17.26
N ALA A 17 -6.53 -17.46 -16.93
CA ALA A 17 -6.12 -17.30 -15.55
C ALA A 17 -6.83 -16.05 -14.99
N PRO A 18 -7.46 -16.11 -13.81
CA PRO A 18 -8.02 -14.91 -13.20
C PRO A 18 -6.88 -13.91 -13.03
N ALA A 19 -7.04 -12.71 -13.59
CA ALA A 19 -6.21 -11.58 -13.24
C ALA A 19 -6.36 -11.41 -11.73
N MET A 20 -5.35 -11.79 -10.96
CA MET A 20 -5.28 -11.45 -9.54
C MET A 20 -5.16 -9.93 -9.49
N GLY A 21 -6.31 -9.25 -9.48
CA GLY A 21 -6.38 -7.83 -9.20
C GLY A 21 -5.70 -7.62 -7.86
N ALA A 22 -4.78 -6.66 -7.80
CA ALA A 22 -4.21 -6.22 -6.54
C ALA A 22 -5.39 -5.96 -5.57
N GLU A 23 -5.40 -6.68 -4.44
CA GLU A 23 -6.42 -6.48 -3.42
C GLU A 23 -6.42 -4.99 -3.07
N SER A 24 -7.56 -4.33 -3.20
CA SER A 24 -7.65 -2.90 -2.89
C SER A 24 -7.69 -2.74 -1.38
N VAL A 25 -7.11 -1.65 -0.88
CA VAL A 25 -7.17 -1.32 0.54
C VAL A 25 -8.64 -1.14 0.94
N PRO A 26 -9.15 -1.86 1.95
CA PRO A 26 -10.57 -1.87 2.31
C PRO A 26 -10.98 -0.61 3.10
N LEU A 27 -10.78 0.55 2.51
CA LEU A 27 -11.16 1.88 3.01
C LEU A 27 -12.19 2.51 2.09
N LYS A 28 -13.05 3.37 2.64
CA LYS A 28 -13.93 4.23 1.84
C LYS A 28 -13.14 5.46 1.35
N PRO A 29 -13.25 5.84 0.07
CA PRO A 29 -12.74 7.13 -0.38
C PRO A 29 -13.30 8.30 0.45
N GLY A 30 -12.54 9.38 0.57
CA GLY A 30 -12.95 10.59 1.28
C GLY A 30 -11.78 11.40 1.85
N GLU A 31 -12.12 12.44 2.60
CA GLU A 31 -11.15 13.21 3.37
C GLU A 31 -10.80 12.46 4.66
N TYR A 32 -9.51 12.39 4.98
CA TYR A 32 -8.99 11.75 6.18
C TYR A 32 -8.14 12.74 6.97
N GLN A 33 -8.27 12.73 8.29
CA GLN A 33 -7.25 13.27 9.18
C GLN A 33 -6.24 12.16 9.47
N VAL A 34 -4.97 12.43 9.18
CA VAL A 34 -3.85 11.49 9.30
C VAL A 34 -2.84 12.07 10.27
N THR A 35 -2.48 11.29 11.29
CA THR A 35 -1.46 11.63 12.28
C THR A 35 -0.29 10.67 12.15
N ALA A 36 0.93 11.18 12.12
CA ALA A 36 2.13 10.38 12.21
C ALA A 36 2.93 10.69 13.47
N VAL A 37 3.52 9.66 14.07
CA VAL A 37 4.49 9.76 15.15
C VAL A 37 5.72 8.99 14.71
N THR A 38 6.86 9.66 14.63
CA THR A 38 8.14 9.03 14.24
C THR A 38 8.94 8.74 15.50
N GLU A 39 9.31 7.49 15.68
CA GLU A 39 10.22 7.04 16.73
C GLU A 39 11.61 6.84 16.13
N SER A 40 12.59 7.49 16.75
CA SER A 40 13.99 7.27 16.44
C SER A 40 14.49 5.96 17.06
N SER A 41 15.62 5.46 16.57
CA SER A 41 16.25 4.24 17.11
C SER A 41 16.69 4.34 18.58
N SER A 42 16.75 5.55 19.16
CA SER A 42 16.99 5.75 20.59
C SER A 42 15.73 5.57 21.45
N GLY A 43 14.58 5.29 20.83
CA GLY A 43 13.29 5.13 21.50
C GLY A 43 12.59 6.46 21.82
N GLU A 44 13.16 7.60 21.42
CA GLU A 44 12.51 8.89 21.58
C GLU A 44 11.46 9.09 20.47
N ALA A 45 10.20 9.22 20.89
CA ALA A 45 9.09 9.55 20.02
C ALA A 45 9.09 11.05 19.71
N GLY A 46 9.11 11.38 18.43
CA GLY A 46 8.91 12.73 17.94
C GLY A 46 7.50 13.25 18.25
N LYS A 47 7.31 14.55 18.07
CA LYS A 47 5.98 15.16 18.21
C LYS A 47 5.02 14.59 17.16
N PRO A 48 3.75 14.32 17.51
CA PRO A 48 2.74 13.97 16.53
C PRO A 48 2.58 15.06 15.47
N ASP A 49 2.49 14.67 14.22
CA ASP A 49 2.23 15.56 13.08
C ASP A 49 0.92 15.17 12.40
N THR A 50 -0.02 16.11 12.29
CA THR A 50 -1.40 15.84 11.86
C THR A 50 -1.78 16.70 10.66
N HIS A 51 -2.27 16.04 9.61
CA HIS A 51 -2.67 16.68 8.37
C HIS A 51 -3.95 16.07 7.81
N SER A 52 -4.64 16.83 6.95
CA SER A 52 -5.77 16.33 6.17
C SER A 52 -5.30 15.84 4.81
N ARG A 53 -5.92 14.75 4.33
CA ARG A 53 -5.66 14.15 3.02
C ARG A 53 -6.92 13.63 2.39
N CYS A 54 -7.12 13.97 1.11
CA CYS A 54 -8.10 13.28 0.28
C CYS A 54 -7.54 11.92 -0.21
N LEU A 55 -8.21 10.82 0.18
CA LEU A 55 -8.01 9.49 -0.36
C LEU A 55 -9.08 9.21 -1.41
N LYS A 56 -8.67 9.08 -2.67
CA LYS A 56 -9.52 8.74 -3.80
C LYS A 56 -9.43 7.25 -4.11
N GLU A 57 -10.33 6.75 -4.93
CA GLU A 57 -10.39 5.34 -5.31
C GLU A 57 -9.08 4.85 -5.95
N GLU A 58 -8.44 5.67 -6.79
CA GLU A 58 -7.15 5.34 -7.40
C GLU A 58 -6.02 5.16 -6.38
N HIS A 59 -6.11 5.78 -5.20
CA HIS A 59 -5.11 5.59 -4.15
C HIS A 59 -5.26 4.21 -3.47
N LEU A 60 -6.47 3.65 -3.44
CA LEU A 60 -6.76 2.40 -2.74
C LEU A 60 -6.17 1.18 -3.45
N ALA A 61 -5.82 1.31 -4.73
CA ALA A 61 -5.14 0.27 -5.50
C ALA A 61 -3.68 0.04 -5.09
N ASN A 62 -3.08 0.94 -4.28
CA ASN A 62 -1.71 0.82 -3.80
C ASN A 62 -1.65 1.11 -2.29
N PRO A 63 -1.35 0.12 -1.43
CA PRO A 63 -1.31 0.35 0.01
C PRO A 63 -0.27 1.39 0.42
N ASP A 64 0.86 1.52 -0.27
CA ASP A 64 1.83 2.57 0.07
C ASP A 64 1.30 3.97 -0.31
N ALA A 65 0.45 4.08 -1.34
CA ALA A 65 -0.22 5.34 -1.63
C ALA A 65 -1.17 5.74 -0.51
N VAL A 66 -1.71 4.82 0.29
CA VAL A 66 -2.59 5.12 1.43
C VAL A 66 -1.77 5.41 2.69
N PHE A 67 -0.88 4.50 3.05
CA PHE A 67 -0.26 4.45 4.38
C PHE A 67 1.05 5.21 4.50
N ASN A 68 1.57 5.78 3.40
CA ASN A 68 2.75 6.63 3.44
C ASN A 68 2.37 8.06 3.84
N TYR A 69 2.73 8.44 5.07
CA TYR A 69 2.50 9.79 5.57
C TYR A 69 3.10 10.86 4.66
N TYR A 70 4.29 10.63 4.11
CA TYR A 70 4.98 11.64 3.29
C TYR A 70 4.28 11.94 1.97
N ALA A 71 3.33 11.10 1.52
CA ALA A 71 2.51 11.42 0.35
C ALA A 71 1.76 12.77 0.47
N LEU A 72 1.59 13.27 1.69
CA LEU A 72 1.07 14.61 2.00
C LEU A 72 1.96 15.76 1.49
N ASN A 73 3.28 15.55 1.40
CA ASN A 73 4.27 16.57 1.06
C ASN A 73 4.67 16.54 -0.43
N GLY A 74 3.84 15.98 -1.30
CA GLY A 74 4.21 15.75 -2.70
C GLY A 74 5.32 14.71 -2.85
N PHE A 75 5.56 13.87 -1.84
CA PHE A 75 6.46 12.73 -1.94
C PHE A 75 5.99 11.83 -3.07
N LYS A 76 6.80 11.77 -4.13
CA LYS A 76 6.66 10.76 -5.16
C LYS A 76 7.41 9.53 -4.66
N PRO A 77 6.74 8.38 -4.48
CA PRO A 77 7.43 7.12 -4.26
C PRO A 77 8.53 6.98 -5.30
N ASN A 78 9.76 6.67 -4.86
CA ASN A 78 10.83 6.38 -5.80
C ASN A 78 10.32 5.25 -6.70
N PRO A 79 10.30 5.39 -8.04
CA PRO A 79 9.81 4.34 -8.94
C PRO A 79 10.58 3.02 -8.80
N ALA A 80 11.78 3.04 -8.19
CA ALA A 80 12.52 1.84 -7.83
C ALA A 80 11.99 1.13 -6.57
N ASN A 81 11.15 1.77 -5.75
CA ASN A 81 10.53 1.16 -4.59
C ASN A 81 9.43 0.20 -5.02
N LYS A 82 9.49 -1.04 -4.56
CA LYS A 82 8.52 -2.08 -4.90
C LYS A 82 7.70 -2.48 -3.68
N VAL A 83 6.38 -2.39 -3.80
CA VAL A 83 5.45 -2.97 -2.82
C VAL A 83 5.39 -4.48 -3.06
N MET A 84 5.63 -5.26 -2.01
CA MET A 84 5.81 -6.71 -2.05
C MET A 84 5.06 -7.35 -0.88
N ASN A 85 4.79 -8.66 -0.96
CA ASN A 85 4.24 -9.46 0.15
C ASN A 85 2.95 -8.88 0.78
N VAL A 86 2.07 -8.34 -0.05
CA VAL A 86 0.81 -7.74 0.42
C VAL A 86 -0.13 -8.82 0.94
N SER A 87 -0.61 -8.63 2.17
CA SER A 87 -1.62 -9.46 2.82
C SER A 87 -2.65 -8.57 3.48
N MET A 88 -3.93 -8.69 3.10
CA MET A 88 -5.03 -7.87 3.60
C MET A 88 -6.25 -8.73 3.96
N HIS A 89 -6.27 -9.27 5.18
CA HIS A 89 -7.32 -10.18 5.62
C HIS A 89 -7.78 -9.89 7.05
N GLY A 90 -9.08 -10.01 7.30
CA GLY A 90 -9.66 -9.88 8.64
C GLY A 90 -9.44 -8.52 9.31
N GLY A 91 -9.34 -7.44 8.52
CA GLY A 91 -9.05 -6.09 9.02
C GLY A 91 -7.57 -5.86 9.37
N ASN A 92 -6.70 -6.85 9.14
CA ASN A 92 -5.25 -6.69 9.25
C ASN A 92 -4.64 -6.41 7.88
N ILE A 93 -3.58 -5.61 7.88
CA ILE A 93 -2.74 -5.39 6.71
C ILE A 93 -1.28 -5.63 7.06
N SER A 94 -0.56 -6.28 6.15
CA SER A 94 0.90 -6.26 6.14
C SER A 94 1.44 -6.24 4.72
N TYR A 95 2.56 -5.57 4.51
CA TYR A 95 3.31 -5.58 3.26
C TYR A 95 4.73 -5.08 3.50
N ASP A 96 5.59 -5.31 2.51
CA ASP A 96 6.96 -4.80 2.50
C ASP A 96 7.11 -3.77 1.36
N ILE A 97 7.98 -2.79 1.59
CA ILE A 97 8.47 -1.88 0.55
C ILE A 97 9.96 -2.15 0.41
N GLU A 98 10.35 -2.73 -0.72
CA GLU A 98 11.75 -2.84 -1.08
C GLU A 98 12.22 -1.53 -1.71
N GLY A 99 13.00 -0.74 -0.97
CA GLY A 99 13.66 0.45 -1.47
C GLY A 99 15.14 0.23 -1.79
N VAL A 100 15.74 1.24 -2.43
CA VAL A 100 17.18 1.23 -2.78
C VAL A 100 18.06 1.12 -1.54
N TYR A 101 17.72 1.84 -0.47
CA TYR A 101 18.56 1.97 0.73
C TYR A 101 18.00 1.27 1.97
N ALA A 102 16.75 0.86 1.95
CA ALA A 102 16.07 0.27 3.11
C ALA A 102 14.97 -0.70 2.65
N ILE A 103 14.64 -1.65 3.52
CA ILE A 103 13.41 -2.43 3.45
C ILE A 103 12.47 -1.85 4.51
N THR A 104 11.26 -1.48 4.12
CA THR A 104 10.24 -0.99 5.05
C THR A 104 9.16 -2.04 5.24
N ARG A 105 9.03 -2.56 6.47
CA ARG A 105 7.91 -3.40 6.86
C ARG A 105 6.75 -2.51 7.28
N VAL A 106 5.55 -2.76 6.75
CA VAL A 106 4.33 -2.07 7.15
C VAL A 106 3.33 -3.09 7.67
N GLU A 107 2.81 -2.87 8.87
CA GLU A 107 1.84 -3.74 9.51
C GLU A 107 0.81 -2.92 10.27
N GLY A 108 -0.43 -3.40 10.35
CA GLY A 108 -1.44 -2.74 11.16
C GLY A 108 -2.85 -3.21 10.89
N THR A 109 -3.78 -2.32 11.20
CA THR A 109 -5.22 -2.57 11.07
C THR A 109 -5.89 -1.53 10.18
N VAL A 110 -6.94 -1.98 9.51
CA VAL A 110 -7.78 -1.20 8.63
C VAL A 110 -9.25 -1.55 8.89
N SER A 111 -10.07 -0.51 9.03
CA SER A 111 -11.52 -0.59 9.05
C SER A 111 -12.05 0.39 8.01
N GLY A 112 -13.25 0.19 7.46
CA GLY A 112 -13.72 0.98 6.31
C GLY A 112 -13.60 2.51 6.39
N THR A 113 -13.42 3.10 7.57
CA THR A 113 -13.21 4.56 7.75
C THR A 113 -11.98 4.92 8.58
N SER A 114 -11.13 3.97 8.95
CA SER A 114 -9.94 4.24 9.75
C SER A 114 -8.82 3.25 9.52
N PHE A 115 -7.59 3.63 9.84
CA PHE A 115 -6.45 2.74 9.86
C PHE A 115 -5.47 3.12 10.96
N SER A 116 -4.65 2.15 11.37
CA SER A 116 -3.52 2.35 12.28
C SER A 116 -2.43 1.40 11.84
N VAL A 117 -1.32 1.94 11.35
CA VAL A 117 -0.20 1.15 10.83
C VAL A 117 1.12 1.60 11.43
N VAL A 118 2.04 0.66 11.56
CA VAL A 118 3.44 0.91 11.90
C VAL A 118 4.28 0.63 10.66
N ARG A 119 5.11 1.59 10.28
CA ARG A 119 6.10 1.50 9.22
C ARG A 119 7.48 1.45 9.86
N LYS A 120 8.20 0.35 9.70
CA LYS A 120 9.58 0.20 10.19
C LYS A 120 10.53 0.11 9.02
N ALA A 121 11.32 1.16 8.82
CA ALA A 121 12.37 1.19 7.82
C ALA A 121 13.68 0.65 8.40
N THR A 122 14.16 -0.45 7.82
CA THR A 122 15.44 -1.08 8.16
C THR A 122 16.43 -0.83 7.03
N PRO A 123 17.52 -0.08 7.27
CA PRO A 123 18.54 0.17 6.25
C PRO A 123 19.20 -1.12 5.77
N LYS A 124 19.56 -1.18 4.48
CA LYS A 124 20.29 -2.33 3.89
C LYS A 124 21.79 -2.32 4.21
N GLY A 125 22.31 -1.28 4.86
CA GLY A 125 23.71 -1.15 5.24
C GLY A 125 23.89 -0.93 6.74
N ASP A 126 25.04 -1.35 7.26
CA ASP A 126 25.28 -1.54 8.70
C ASP A 126 25.39 -0.25 9.55
N LYS A 127 25.42 0.92 8.92
CA LYS A 127 25.72 2.20 9.61
C LYS A 127 24.52 3.13 9.80
N ALA A 128 23.34 2.78 9.29
CA ALA A 128 22.16 3.62 9.38
C ALA A 128 21.18 3.10 10.44
N LEU A 129 20.56 4.04 11.15
CA LEU A 129 19.60 3.76 12.21
C LEU A 129 18.24 3.37 11.60
N SER A 130 17.58 2.38 12.19
CA SER A 130 16.19 2.06 11.83
C SER A 130 15.25 3.16 12.29
N VAL A 131 14.26 3.47 11.46
CA VAL A 131 13.22 4.45 11.77
C VAL A 131 11.89 3.74 11.85
N THR A 132 11.15 3.97 12.93
CA THR A 132 9.78 3.46 13.09
C THR A 132 8.83 4.64 13.03
N MET A 133 7.71 4.49 12.32
CA MET A 133 6.68 5.51 12.24
C MET A 133 5.32 4.87 12.42
N LYS A 134 4.56 5.35 13.40
CA LYS A 134 3.14 5.02 13.51
C LYS A 134 2.33 6.02 12.71
N VAL A 135 1.38 5.55 11.91
CA VAL A 135 0.48 6.37 11.12
C VAL A 135 -0.96 5.95 11.42
N ASP A 136 -1.73 6.88 11.97
CA ASP A 136 -3.14 6.71 12.29
C ASP A 136 -3.98 7.59 11.35
N GLY A 137 -5.05 7.05 10.80
CA GLY A 137 -5.94 7.79 9.90
C GLY A 137 -7.41 7.57 10.23
N LYS A 138 -8.21 8.64 10.15
CA LYS A 138 -9.66 8.59 10.34
C LYS A 138 -10.35 9.46 9.29
N ARG A 139 -11.35 8.89 8.62
CA ARG A 139 -12.19 9.62 7.67
C ARG A 139 -12.98 10.72 8.36
N THR A 140 -12.93 11.92 7.82
CA THR A 140 -13.64 13.12 8.32
C THR A 140 -14.80 13.53 7.43
N GLY A 141 -14.87 13.05 6.18
CA GLY A 141 -15.97 13.37 5.26
C GLY A 141 -15.65 13.00 3.82
N GLU A 142 -16.36 13.64 2.89
CA GLU A 142 -16.02 13.60 1.46
C GLU A 142 -14.80 14.49 1.19
N CYS A 143 -14.04 14.18 0.14
CA CYS A 143 -12.97 15.05 -0.31
C CYS A 143 -13.54 16.42 -0.70
N THR A 144 -12.87 17.49 -0.27
CA THR A 144 -13.25 18.83 -0.72
C THR A 144 -12.76 19.08 -2.14
N SER A 145 -13.66 19.57 -3.01
CA SER A 145 -13.32 20.08 -4.33
C SER A 145 -12.62 21.45 -4.16
N LYS A 146 -11.34 21.45 -3.82
CA LYS A 146 -10.51 22.66 -3.92
C LYS A 146 -9.75 22.67 -5.23
#